data_AF-A0A848YAI3-F1
#
_entry.id   AF-A0A848YAI3-F1
#
_cell.length_a   1.000
_cell.length_b   1.000
_cell.length_c   1.000
_cell.angle_alpha   90.00
_cell.angle_beta   90.00
_cell.angle_gamma   90.00
#
_symmetry.space_group_name_H-M   'P 1'
#
loop_
_entity.id
_entity.type
_entity.pdbx_description
1 polymer ?
#
loop_
_entity_poly.entity_id
_entity_poly.type
_entity_poly.pdbx_seq_one_letter_code
_entity_poly.pdbx_strand_id
1 'polypeptide(L)' 'MRQSSTRRARRERRTAGTSTQAAPAYVTRNIPYYDFLDEDALVRIEQQADWLLQENGIEFRDDPHALELWKGAGADVQ' A
#
# COMPACT_ATOMS: atom_id res chain seq x y z
N MET A 1 -49.68 25.48 17.27
CA MET A 1 -48.75 24.56 16.56
C MET A 1 -47.42 25.28 16.29
N ARG A 2 -46.50 25.34 17.28
CA ARG A 2 -45.20 26.03 17.17
C ARG A 2 -44.10 25.29 17.97
N GLN A 3 -43.99 23.97 17.83
CA GLN A 3 -42.99 23.16 18.56
C GLN A 3 -41.88 22.58 17.67
N SER A 4 -42.03 22.63 16.34
CA SER A 4 -41.15 21.97 15.37
C SER A 4 -39.87 22.77 15.07
N SER A 5 -39.92 24.10 15.09
CA SER A 5 -38.76 24.95 14.78
C SER A 5 -37.68 24.89 15.86
N THR A 6 -38.05 24.84 17.14
CA THR A 6 -37.09 24.81 18.25
C THR A 6 -36.34 23.47 18.33
N ARG A 7 -37.01 22.34 18.05
CA ARG A 7 -36.34 21.03 17.97
C ARG A 7 -35.39 20.96 16.79
N ARG A 8 -35.79 21.47 15.63
CA ARG A 8 -34.95 21.53 14.43
C ARG A 8 -33.73 22.42 14.65
N ALA A 9 -33.91 23.61 15.20
CA ALA A 9 -32.81 24.53 15.56
C ALA A 9 -31.85 23.92 16.59
N ARG A 10 -32.36 23.14 17.56
CA ARG A 10 -31.51 22.44 18.55
C ARG A 10 -30.74 21.27 17.93
N ARG A 11 -31.30 20.60 16.92
CA ARG A 11 -30.62 19.54 16.15
C ARG A 11 -29.55 20.14 15.23
N GLU A 12 -29.87 21.21 14.52
CA GLU A 12 -28.95 21.94 13.65
C GLU A 12 -27.77 22.52 14.44
N ARG A 13 -27.98 23.06 15.66
CA ARG A 13 -26.89 23.50 16.55
C ARG A 13 -26.01 22.36 17.06
N ARG A 14 -26.55 21.14 17.24
CA ARG A 14 -25.76 19.96 17.61
C ARG A 14 -24.93 19.43 16.45
N THR A 15 -25.42 19.53 15.22
CA THR A 15 -24.69 19.11 14.01
C THR A 15 -23.75 20.20 13.48
N ALA A 16 -24.01 21.48 13.78
CA ALA A 16 -23.18 22.60 13.32
C ALA A 16 -21.79 22.65 13.99
N GLY A 17 -21.63 22.08 15.19
CA GLY A 17 -20.32 21.89 15.83
C GLY A 17 -19.64 20.57 15.45
N THR A 18 -20.34 19.70 14.73
CA THR A 18 -19.83 18.44 14.19
C THR A 18 -19.77 18.57 12.67
N SER A 19 -19.11 19.62 12.17
CA SER A 19 -18.30 19.41 10.98
C SER A 19 -17.15 18.50 11.44
N THR A 20 -17.41 17.21 11.59
CA THR A 20 -16.37 16.21 11.40
C THR A 20 -15.97 16.37 9.96
N GLN A 21 -15.10 17.36 9.68
CA GLN A 21 -14.23 17.28 8.52
C GLN A 21 -13.68 15.87 8.58
N ALA A 22 -14.04 15.07 7.60
CA ALA A 22 -13.56 13.71 7.53
C ALA A 22 -12.05 13.79 7.70
N ALA A 23 -11.50 13.03 8.65
CA ALA A 23 -10.06 12.96 8.80
C ALA A 23 -9.45 12.64 7.43
N PRO A 24 -8.26 13.17 7.12
CA PRO A 24 -7.62 12.85 5.85
C PRO A 24 -7.49 11.32 5.71
N ALA A 25 -7.70 10.82 4.50
CA ALA A 25 -7.71 9.38 4.22
C ALA A 25 -6.39 8.69 4.63
N TYR A 26 -5.30 9.45 4.68
CA TYR A 26 -3.98 9.03 5.12
C TYR A 26 -3.17 10.22 5.62
N VAL A 27 -2.06 9.93 6.31
CA VAL A 27 -1.10 10.93 6.79
C VAL A 27 0.07 11.02 5.82
N THR A 28 0.37 12.22 5.32
CA THR A 28 1.62 12.49 4.59
C THR A 28 2.73 12.75 5.60
N ARG A 29 3.73 11.86 5.65
CA ARG A 29 4.90 12.06 6.51
C ARG A 29 5.81 13.13 5.91
N ASN A 30 6.17 14.12 6.74
CA ASN A 30 7.12 15.17 6.40
C ASN A 30 8.49 14.95 7.07
N ILE A 31 8.78 13.73 7.51
CA ILE A 31 10.04 13.32 8.13
C ILE A 31 10.76 12.31 7.21
N PRO A 32 12.11 12.29 7.21
CA PRO A 32 12.86 11.31 6.43
C PRO A 32 12.59 9.87 6.87
N TYR A 33 12.92 8.92 5.99
CA TYR A 33 13.01 7.51 6.35
C TYR A 33 14.19 7.28 7.30
N TYR A 34 14.10 6.18 8.05
CA TYR A 34 15.19 5.74 8.92
C TYR A 34 15.87 4.54 8.26
N ASP A 35 17.13 4.72 7.90
CA ASP A 35 17.92 3.71 7.19
C ASP A 35 18.57 2.76 8.20
N PHE A 36 18.14 1.50 8.19
CA PHE A 36 18.70 0.45 9.06
C PHE A 36 19.97 -0.18 8.51
N LEU A 37 20.18 -0.07 7.19
CA LEU A 37 21.27 -0.69 6.46
C LEU A 37 22.02 0.40 5.67
N ASP A 38 23.32 0.21 5.51
CA ASP A 38 24.12 1.00 4.58
C ASP A 38 23.99 0.46 3.15
N GLU A 39 24.48 1.23 2.18
CA GLU A 39 24.43 0.89 0.76
C GLU A 39 25.07 -0.49 0.47
N ASP A 40 26.24 -0.76 1.06
CA ASP A 40 26.94 -2.02 0.86
C ASP A 40 26.14 -3.24 1.37
N ALA A 41 25.41 -3.09 2.47
CA ALA A 41 24.50 -4.12 2.96
C ALA A 41 23.29 -4.32 2.03
N LEU A 42 22.73 -3.25 1.46
CA LEU A 42 21.64 -3.36 0.49
C LEU A 42 22.10 -4.09 -0.78
N VAL A 43 23.24 -3.70 -1.35
CA VAL A 43 23.82 -4.35 -2.53
C VAL A 43 24.06 -5.83 -2.29
N ARG A 44 24.54 -6.22 -1.09
CA ARG A 44 24.72 -7.63 -0.72
C ARG A 44 23.40 -8.41 -0.71
N ILE A 45 22.32 -7.80 -0.22
CA ILE A 45 20.99 -8.44 -0.23
C ILE A 45 20.50 -8.61 -1.66
N GLU A 46 20.67 -7.61 -2.51
CA GLU A 46 20.27 -7.66 -3.93
C GLU A 46 21.01 -8.76 -4.68
N GLN A 47 22.33 -8.82 -4.55
CA GLN A 47 23.15 -9.88 -5.16
C GLN A 47 22.74 -11.28 -4.69
N GLN A 48 22.42 -11.42 -3.41
CA GLN A 48 21.94 -12.69 -2.87
C GLN A 48 20.56 -13.05 -3.40
N ALA A 49 19.67 -12.07 -3.57
CA ALA A 49 18.35 -12.28 -4.16
C ALA A 49 18.47 -12.72 -5.62
N ASP A 50 19.30 -12.06 -6.42
CA ASP A 50 19.56 -12.43 -7.82
C ASP A 50 20.11 -13.85 -7.92
N TRP A 51 21.07 -14.20 -7.06
CA TRP A 51 21.61 -15.56 -7.01
C TRP A 51 20.54 -16.60 -6.63
N LEU A 52 19.67 -16.29 -5.66
CA LEU A 52 18.58 -17.18 -5.28
C LEU A 52 17.61 -17.40 -6.46
N LEU A 53 17.23 -16.33 -7.15
CA LEU A 53 16.34 -16.40 -8.31
C LEU A 53 16.95 -17.23 -9.45
N GLN A 54 18.25 -17.04 -9.71
CA GLN A 54 18.96 -17.75 -10.78
C GLN A 54 19.12 -19.25 -10.48
N GLU A 55 19.52 -19.60 -9.25
CA GLU A 55 19.89 -20.97 -8.90
C GLU A 55 18.72 -21.81 -8.39
N ASN A 56 17.76 -21.20 -7.71
CA ASN A 56 16.62 -21.91 -7.11
C ASN A 56 15.31 -21.66 -7.88
N GLY A 57 15.19 -20.54 -8.59
CA GLY A 57 13.98 -20.17 -9.32
C GLY A 57 12.81 -19.78 -8.41
N ILE A 58 11.66 -19.53 -9.06
CA ILE A 58 10.37 -19.30 -8.40
C ILE A 58 9.31 -20.16 -9.11
N GLU A 59 8.45 -20.77 -8.31
CA GLU A 59 7.32 -21.56 -8.80
C GLU A 59 6.08 -20.68 -9.06
N PHE A 60 5.57 -20.73 -10.29
CA PHE A 60 4.26 -20.18 -10.66
C PHE A 60 3.24 -21.31 -10.78
N ARG A 61 2.44 -21.53 -9.72
CA ARG A 61 1.48 -22.63 -9.66
C ARG A 61 0.20 -22.34 -10.42
N ASP A 62 -0.25 -23.33 -11.19
CA ASP A 62 -1.53 -23.32 -11.92
C ASP A 62 -1.75 -22.09 -12.81
N ASP A 63 -0.68 -21.42 -13.23
CA ASP A 63 -0.73 -20.23 -14.08
C ASP A 63 0.15 -20.37 -15.34
N PRO A 64 -0.35 -21.08 -16.37
CA PRO A 64 0.36 -21.23 -17.64
C PRO A 64 0.64 -19.89 -18.34
N HIS A 65 -0.23 -18.89 -18.15
CA HIS A 65 -0.07 -17.58 -18.77
C HIS A 65 1.12 -16.82 -18.18
N ALA A 66 1.34 -16.89 -16.86
CA ALA A 66 2.53 -16.35 -16.24
C ALA A 66 3.82 -17.00 -16.79
N LEU A 67 3.82 -18.32 -16.97
CA LEU A 67 4.96 -19.04 -17.54
C LEU A 67 5.27 -18.59 -18.97
N GLU A 68 4.24 -18.37 -19.80
CA GLU A 68 4.40 -17.83 -21.16
C GLU A 68 5.01 -16.42 -21.16
N LEU A 69 4.56 -15.55 -20.25
CA LEU A 69 5.11 -14.20 -20.12
C LEU A 69 6.60 -14.22 -19.73
N TRP A 70 6.97 -15.06 -18.76
CA TRP A 70 8.36 -15.18 -18.32
C TRP A 70 9.27 -15.77 -19.39
N LYS A 71 8.79 -16.80 -20.10
CA LYS A 71 9.50 -17.36 -21.26
C LYS A 71 9.67 -16.31 -22.36
N GLY A 72 8.64 -15.52 -22.65
CA GLY A 72 8.71 -14.42 -23.61
C GLY A 72 9.67 -13.30 -23.21
N ALA A 73 9.83 -13.07 -21.90
CA ALA A 73 10.79 -12.13 -21.33
C ALA A 73 12.24 -12.67 -21.29
N GLY A 74 12.45 -13.95 -21.66
CA GLY A 74 13.76 -14.58 -21.74
C GLY A 74 14.18 -15.36 -20.50
N ALA A 75 13.27 -15.62 -19.56
CA ALA A 75 13.54 -16.53 -18.45
C ALA A 75 13.61 -17.99 -18.92
N ASP A 76 14.44 -18.79 -18.26
CA ASP A 76 14.43 -20.24 -18.44
C ASP A 76 13.23 -20.83 -17.69
N VAL A 77 12.37 -21.54 -18.39
CA VAL A 77 11.11 -22.10 -17.89
C VAL A 77 11.07 -23.58 -18.23
N GLN A 78 11.04 -24.43 -17.21
CA GLN A 78 11.00 -25.89 -17.29
C GLN A 78 9.57 -26.44 -17.28
#